data_AF-A0A1S3D729-F1
#
_entry.id   AF-A0A1S3D729-F1
#
_cell.length_a   1.000
_cell.length_b   1.000
_cell.length_c   1.000
_cell.angle_alpha   90.00
_cell.angle_beta   90.00
_cell.angle_gamma   90.00
#
_symmetry.space_group_name_H-M   'P 1'
#
loop_
_entity.id
_entity.type
_entity.pdbx_description
1 polymer ?
#
loop_
_entity_poly.entity_id
_entity_poly.type
_entity_poly.pdbx_seq_one_letter_code
_entity_poly.pdbx_strand_id
1 'polypeptide(L)' 'MEILGCPPDEVINTASRRRLFFDSKGTPRCITNSKGRKRKPGSKDMASVLRCNDKAFVDFVTQCFK' A
#
# COMPACT_ATOMS: atom_id res chain seq x y z
N MET A 1 -1.51 -0.18 0.50
CA MET A 1 -0.20 -0.77 0.87
C MET A 1 0.03 -2.17 0.29
N GLU A 2 -0.97 -3.04 0.12
CA GLU A 2 -0.72 -4.40 -0.40
C GLU A 2 -0.02 -4.43 -1.77
N ILE A 3 -0.19 -3.39 -2.60
CA ILE A 3 0.43 -3.30 -3.94
C ILE A 3 1.69 -2.42 -3.88
N LEU A 4 1.54 -1.12 -3.59
CA LEU A 4 2.64 -0.14 -3.64
C LEU A 4 3.54 -0.10 -2.39
N GLY A 5 3.37 -1.02 -1.45
CA GLY A 5 4.16 -1.03 -0.21
C GLY A 5 3.80 0.09 0.76
N CYS A 6 4.78 0.46 1.60
CA CYS A 6 4.68 1.54 2.58
C CYS A 6 5.02 2.89 1.91
N PRO A 7 4.27 3.97 2.19
CA PRO A 7 4.64 5.29 1.68
C PRO A 7 5.98 5.77 2.27
N PRO A 8 6.65 6.75 1.63
CA PRO A 8 7.89 7.35 2.14
C PRO A 8 7.67 8.01 3.52
N ASP A 9 8.72 7.99 4.35
CA ASP A 9 8.67 8.52 5.71
C ASP A 9 8.32 10.02 5.77
N GLU A 10 8.73 10.79 4.77
CA GLU A 10 8.39 12.22 4.65
C GLU A 10 6.87 12.45 4.59
N VAL A 11 6.16 11.59 3.86
CA VAL A 11 4.69 11.63 3.75
C VAL A 11 4.06 11.19 5.07
N ILE A 12 4.60 10.17 5.73
CA ILE A 12 4.09 9.67 7.01
C ILE A 12 4.27 10.71 8.13
N ASN A 13 5.42 11.37 8.17
CA ASN A 13 5.80 12.30 9.24
C ASN A 13 5.00 13.61 9.18
N THR A 14 4.62 14.06 7.99
CA THR A 14 3.80 15.25 7.78
C THR A 14 2.29 14.98 7.94
N ALA A 15 1.86 13.72 7.89
CA ALA A 15 0.45 13.36 7.99
C ALA A 15 -0.14 13.56 9.40
N SER A 16 -1.13 14.45 9.51
CA SER A 16 -1.83 14.77 10.77
C SER A 16 -2.48 13.54 11.44
N ARG A 17 -2.87 12.54 10.65
CA ARG A 17 -3.53 11.31 11.11
C ARG A 17 -2.60 10.09 11.19
N ARG A 18 -1.27 10.28 11.13
CA ARG A 18 -0.30 9.16 11.06
C ARG A 18 -0.50 8.10 12.14
N ARG A 19 -0.82 8.53 13.37
CA ARG A 19 -0.95 7.64 14.55
C ARG A 19 -2.08 6.60 14.42
N LEU A 20 -3.07 6.85 13.56
CA LEU A 20 -4.16 5.90 13.29
C LEU A 20 -3.70 4.72 12.43
N PHE A 21 -2.74 4.96 11.54
CA PHE A 21 -2.33 3.99 10.51
C PHE A 21 -0.92 3.42 10.77
N PHE A 22 -0.07 4.16 11.48
CA PHE A 22 1.32 3.80 11.76
C PHE A 22 1.61 3.88 13.26
N ASP A 23 2.56 3.09 13.72
CA ASP A 23 3.09 3.17 15.08
C ASP A 23 4.16 4.26 15.23
N SER A 24 4.78 4.36 16.41
CA SER A 24 5.83 5.35 16.68
C SER A 24 7.11 5.14 15.88
N LYS A 25 7.35 3.91 15.38
CA LYS A 25 8.49 3.54 14.54
C LYS A 25 8.19 3.67 13.04
N GLY A 26 7.03 4.22 12.67
CA GLY A 26 6.60 4.34 11.27
C GLY A 26 6.10 3.02 10.67
N THR A 27 5.94 1.96 11.47
CA THR A 27 5.48 0.67 10.95
C THR A 27 3.96 0.67 10.77
N PRO A 28 3.42 0.18 9.64
CA PRO A 28 1.98 0.04 9.43
C PRO A 28 1.30 -0.79 10.52
N ARG A 29 0.23 -0.27 11.10
CA ARG A 29 -0.60 -1.00 12.05
C ARG A 29 -1.35 -2.10 11.32
N CYS A 30 -1.07 -3.36 11.67
CA CYS A 30 -1.72 -4.52 11.07
C CYS A 30 -3.09 -4.76 11.74
N ILE A 31 -4.08 -3.96 11.34
CA ILE A 31 -5.45 -4.05 11.84
C ILE A 31 -6.20 -5.13 11.07
N THR A 32 -6.88 -6.01 11.80
CA THR A 32 -7.79 -7.00 11.25
C THR A 32 -9.11 -6.32 10.88
N ASN A 33 -9.64 -6.55 9.68
CA ASN A 33 -10.97 -6.03 9.33
C ASN A 33 -12.09 -6.80 10.07
N SER A 34 -13.34 -6.36 9.91
CA SER A 34 -14.52 -7.05 10.48
C SER A 34 -14.69 -8.51 10.01
N LYS A 35 -13.96 -8.93 8.97
CA LYS A 35 -13.95 -10.29 8.41
C LYS A 35 -12.71 -11.10 8.82
N GLY A 36 -11.94 -10.66 9.83
CA GLY A 36 -10.79 -11.42 10.31
C GLY A 36 -9.53 -11.34 9.43
N ARG A 37 -9.52 -10.52 8.36
CA ARG A 37 -8.41 -10.48 7.40
C ARG A 37 -7.38 -9.40 7.78
N LYS A 38 -6.11 -9.81 7.85
CA LYS A 38 -4.94 -8.93 7.93
C LYS A 38 -4.34 -8.72 6.54
N ARG A 39 -3.83 -7.52 6.28
CA ARG A 39 -3.18 -7.16 5.01
C ARG A 39 -1.73 -6.80 5.28
N LYS A 40 -0.83 -7.26 4.40
CA LYS A 40 0.60 -6.99 4.48
C LYS A 40 0.99 -6.03 3.35
N PRO A 41 1.82 -5.01 3.60
CA PRO A 41 2.38 -4.19 2.52
C PRO A 41 3.12 -5.06 1.49
N GLY A 42 3.01 -4.72 0.20
CA GLY A 42 3.72 -5.40 -0.89
C GLY A 42 3.36 -6.87 -1.12
N SER A 43 2.24 -7.35 -0.59
CA SER A 43 1.82 -8.76 -0.73
C SER A 43 1.13 -9.09 -2.05
N LYS A 44 0.89 -8.12 -2.93
CA LYS A 44 0.18 -8.29 -4.21
C LYS A 44 0.91 -7.58 -5.33
N ASP A 45 0.88 -8.20 -6.50
CA ASP A 45 1.42 -7.64 -7.74
C ASP A 45 0.34 -6.92 -8.57
N MET A 46 0.70 -5.81 -9.23
CA MET A 46 -0.24 -4.97 -9.99
C MET A 46 -0.85 -5.74 -11.18
N ALA A 47 -0.04 -6.48 -11.94
CA ALA A 47 -0.54 -7.27 -13.07
C ALA A 47 -1.53 -8.34 -12.59
N SER A 48 -1.25 -8.97 -11.45
CA SER A 48 -2.17 -9.95 -10.83
C SER A 48 -3.52 -9.36 -10.43
N VAL A 49 -3.53 -8.12 -9.91
CA VAL A 49 -4.75 -7.43 -9.45
C VAL A 49 -5.57 -6.92 -10.63
N LEU A 50 -4.90 -6.40 -11.65
CA LEU A 50 -5.52 -5.94 -12.90
C LEU A 50 -5.93 -7.12 -13.81
N ARG A 51 -5.43 -8.33 -13.54
CA ARG A 51 -5.59 -9.51 -14.41
C ARG A 51 -5.15 -9.22 -15.84
N CYS A 52 -4.09 -8.43 -15.98
CA CYS A 52 -3.59 -7.94 -17.25
C CYS A 52 -2.06 -8.07 -17.27
N ASN A 53 -1.54 -8.66 -18.35
CA ASN A 53 -0.10 -8.89 -18.53
C ASN A 53 0.52 -7.94 -19.57
N ASP A 54 -0.25 -6.99 -20.11
CA ASP A 54 0.28 -5.94 -20.96
C ASP A 54 1.17 -5.01 -20.12
N LYS A 55 2.48 -5.10 -20.36
CA LYS A 55 3.48 -4.34 -19.59
C LYS A 55 3.31 -2.83 -19.76
N ALA A 56 2.93 -2.34 -20.93
CA ALA A 56 2.78 -0.91 -21.18
C ALA A 56 1.58 -0.36 -20.41
N PHE A 57 0.46 -1.09 -20.42
CA PHE A 57 -0.72 -0.72 -19.64
C PHE A 57 -0.46 -0.79 -18.13
N VAL A 58 0.16 -1.88 -17.65
CA VAL A 58 0.48 -2.02 -16.22
C VAL A 58 1.45 -0.93 -15.76
N ASP A 59 2.46 -0.58 -16.57
CA ASP A 59 3.38 0.52 -16.25
C ASP A 59 2.65 1.86 -16.20
N PHE A 60 1.84 2.16 -17.21
CA PHE A 60 1.03 3.39 -17.25
C PHE A 60 0.18 3.54 -15.98
N VAL A 61 -0.56 2.50 -15.61
CA VAL A 61 -1.39 2.50 -14.40
C VAL A 61 -0.53 2.62 -13.14
N THR A 62 0.61 1.95 -13.08
CA THR A 62 1.53 2.04 -11.93
C THR A 62 2.05 3.45 -11.75
N GLN A 63 2.35 4.18 -12.83
CA GLN A 63 2.80 5.56 -12.76
C GLN A 63 1.70 6.53 -12.28
N CYS A 64 0.44 6.28 -12.59
CA CYS A 64 -0.69 7.07 -12.09
C CYS A 64 -0.90 7.00 -10.57
N PHE A 65 -0.32 6.00 -9.89
CA PHE A 65 -0.46 5.79 -8.46
C PHE A 65 0.83 6.04 -7.65
N LYS A 66 1.89 6.54 -8.29
CA LYS A 66 3.10 6.99 -7.59
C LYS A 66 2.90 8.33 -6.91
#